data_AF-D9UK22-F1
#
_entry.id   AF-D9UK22-F1
#
_cell.length_a   1.000
_cell.length_b   1.000
_cell.length_c   1.000
_cell.angle_alpha   90.00
_cell.angle_beta   90.00
_cell.angle_gamma   90.00
#
_symmetry.space_group_name_H-M   'P 1'
#
loop_
_entity.id
_entity.type
_entity.pdbx_description
1 polymer ?
#
loop_
_entity_poly.entity_id
_entity_poly.type
_entity_poly.pdbx_seq_one_letter_code
_entity_poly.pdbx_strand_id
1 'polypeptide(L)'
;MLWKAEGLSEYDVRRPLTPTGTNLLGLVKHLAAVELGYFGDTFGRPYFAKGEEPDFHWTREPEDDLWARPEEARDALTGLYRAAWAHTDAVLAELPFRRGGPGAVVAGAPGRDDTAPRPGPSFFGDTHRHACHADITRELLDGRAGAGREDANLPEWDGGEWSAYREKVERAAREADPDGAERAGEREVAGA
;
A
#
# COMPACT_ATOMS: atom_id res chain seq x y z
N MET A 1 -3.48 6.17 1.35
CA MET A 1 -2.70 5.31 2.28
C MET A 1 -2.81 5.73 3.74
N LEU A 2 -2.12 6.78 4.22
CA LEU A 2 -2.02 7.06 5.67
C LEU A 2 -3.36 7.10 6.42
N TRP A 3 -4.40 7.62 5.78
CA TRP A 3 -5.72 7.69 6.41
C TRP A 3 -6.32 6.34 6.79
N LYS A 4 -5.97 5.28 6.04
CA LYS A 4 -6.40 3.91 6.32
C LYS A 4 -5.86 3.38 7.64
N ALA A 5 -4.74 3.92 8.13
CA ALA A 5 -4.22 3.56 9.44
C ALA A 5 -4.89 4.34 10.58
N GLU A 6 -5.37 5.56 10.34
CA GLU A 6 -5.79 6.51 11.39
C GLU A 6 -7.05 6.07 12.17
N GLY A 7 -7.10 6.47 13.45
CA GLY A 7 -8.21 6.16 14.35
C GLY A 7 -8.30 4.70 14.82
N LEU A 8 -7.36 3.84 14.40
CA LEU A 8 -7.22 2.47 14.87
C LEU A 8 -6.31 2.39 16.10
N SER A 9 -6.53 1.36 16.92
CA SER A 9 -5.64 0.99 18.03
C SER A 9 -4.25 0.57 17.52
N GLU A 10 -3.24 0.61 18.40
CA GLU A 10 -1.91 0.08 18.07
C GLU A 10 -1.94 -1.40 17.70
N TYR A 11 -2.84 -2.17 18.33
CA TYR A 11 -3.00 -3.59 18.01
C TYR A 11 -3.59 -3.78 16.61
N ASP A 12 -4.69 -3.10 16.28
CA ASP A 12 -5.39 -3.29 15.01
C ASP A 12 -4.58 -2.87 13.80
N VAL A 13 -3.76 -1.83 13.93
CA VAL A 13 -2.92 -1.36 12.82
C VAL A 13 -1.73 -2.30 12.55
N ARG A 14 -1.32 -3.12 13.54
CA ARG A 14 -0.14 -4.01 13.47
C ARG A 14 -0.49 -5.49 13.25
N ARG A 15 -1.65 -5.93 13.72
CA ARG A 15 -2.01 -7.35 13.70
C ARG A 15 -2.20 -7.86 12.27
N PRO A 16 -1.90 -9.14 12.01
CA PRO A 16 -2.19 -9.76 10.72
C PRO A 16 -3.71 -9.82 10.48
N LEU A 17 -4.13 -9.42 9.27
CA LEU A 17 -5.53 -9.45 8.81
C LEU A 17 -5.74 -10.43 7.66
N THR A 18 -4.67 -11.08 7.21
CA THR A 18 -4.67 -12.14 6.19
C THR A 18 -3.75 -13.28 6.64
N PRO A 19 -3.88 -14.49 6.06
CA PRO A 19 -2.96 -15.60 6.35
C PRO A 19 -1.49 -15.32 6.04
N THR A 20 -1.21 -14.37 5.14
CA THR A 20 0.15 -13.92 4.78
C THR A 20 0.65 -12.78 5.66
N GLY A 21 -0.08 -12.40 6.71
CA GLY A 21 0.37 -11.41 7.68
C GLY A 21 0.14 -9.94 7.29
N THR A 22 -0.60 -9.67 6.21
CA THR A 22 -0.85 -8.29 5.76
C THR A 22 -1.51 -7.47 6.87
N ASN A 23 -0.92 -6.31 7.17
CA ASN A 23 -1.34 -5.39 8.21
C ASN A 23 -1.13 -3.94 7.76
N LEU A 24 -1.91 -3.00 8.29
CA LEU A 24 -1.94 -1.62 7.79
C LEU A 24 -0.64 -0.85 8.06
N LEU A 25 0.01 -1.04 9.21
CA LEU A 25 1.24 -0.33 9.54
C LEU A 25 2.43 -0.82 8.71
N GLY A 26 2.49 -2.13 8.46
CA GLY A 26 3.44 -2.75 7.55
C GLY A 26 3.31 -2.23 6.12
N LEU A 27 2.08 -2.08 5.60
CA LEU A 27 1.88 -1.45 4.29
C LEU A 27 2.39 0.00 4.25
N VAL A 28 2.25 0.76 5.33
CA VAL A 28 2.82 2.12 5.42
C VAL A 28 4.35 2.11 5.42
N LYS A 29 4.96 1.21 6.19
CA LYS A 29 6.43 1.04 6.26
C LYS A 29 7.00 0.63 4.90
N HIS A 30 6.39 -0.36 4.26
CA HIS A 30 6.78 -0.85 2.94
C HIS A 30 6.77 0.27 1.91
N LEU A 31 5.67 1.03 1.81
CA LEU A 31 5.59 2.12 0.84
C LEU A 31 6.61 3.25 1.12
N ALA A 32 6.93 3.52 2.38
CA ALA A 32 8.01 4.46 2.70
C ALA A 32 9.38 3.95 2.22
N ALA A 33 9.71 2.69 2.48
CA ALA A 33 10.97 2.08 2.08
C ALA A 33 11.11 2.03 0.55
N VAL A 34 10.07 1.54 -0.13
CA VAL A 34 10.00 1.41 -1.57
C VAL A 34 10.13 2.79 -2.24
N GLU A 35 9.38 3.80 -1.77
CA GLU A 35 9.44 5.14 -2.34
C GLU A 35 10.83 5.78 -2.22
N LEU A 36 11.45 5.69 -1.02
CA LEU A 36 12.80 6.20 -0.77
C LEU A 36 13.85 5.49 -1.62
N GLY A 37 13.74 4.17 -1.79
CA GLY A 37 14.65 3.42 -2.66
C GLY A 37 14.48 3.80 -4.13
N TYR A 38 13.25 3.80 -4.63
CA TYR A 38 12.96 4.07 -6.03
C TYR A 38 13.29 5.51 -6.45
N PHE A 39 12.92 6.52 -5.66
CA PHE A 39 13.16 7.92 -6.03
C PHE A 39 14.45 8.50 -5.44
N GLY A 40 14.88 8.06 -4.26
CA GLY A 40 16.16 8.51 -3.72
C GLY A 40 17.32 7.84 -4.43
N ASP A 41 17.46 6.53 -4.25
CA ASP A 41 18.68 5.81 -4.63
C ASP A 41 18.86 5.72 -6.15
N THR A 42 17.78 5.48 -6.89
CA THR A 42 17.83 5.39 -8.37
C THR A 42 18.31 6.69 -9.01
N PHE A 43 17.93 7.84 -8.45
CA PHE A 43 18.33 9.16 -8.95
C PHE A 43 19.61 9.70 -8.27
N GLY A 44 20.30 8.90 -7.46
CA GLY A 44 21.54 9.30 -6.80
C GLY A 44 21.33 10.40 -5.75
N ARG A 45 20.18 10.36 -5.08
CA ARG A 45 19.75 11.25 -3.99
C ARG A 45 19.28 10.39 -2.81
N PRO A 46 20.15 9.55 -2.21
CA PRO A 46 19.73 8.67 -1.13
C PRO A 46 19.22 9.49 0.06
N TYR A 47 18.13 9.03 0.68
CA TYR A 47 17.58 9.68 1.87
C TYR A 47 18.37 9.32 3.13
N PHE A 48 18.74 8.04 3.26
CA PHE A 48 19.60 7.57 4.34
C PHE A 48 21.07 7.80 4.00
N ALA A 49 21.86 8.20 4.99
CA ALA A 49 23.31 8.25 4.84
C ALA A 49 23.86 6.83 4.67
N LYS A 50 24.94 6.71 3.90
CA LYS A 50 25.57 5.42 3.60
C LYS A 50 26.04 4.74 4.89
N GLY A 51 25.58 3.52 5.14
CA GLY A 51 25.88 2.75 6.35
C GLY A 51 24.98 3.06 7.54
N GLU A 52 24.06 4.00 7.40
CA GLU A 52 23.04 4.37 8.40
C GLU A 52 21.63 3.95 7.95
N GLU A 53 21.53 3.16 6.87
CA GLU A 53 20.25 2.67 6.38
C GLU A 53 19.62 1.69 7.38
N PRO A 54 18.32 1.84 7.70
CA PRO A 54 17.59 0.82 8.44
C PRO A 54 17.62 -0.53 7.73
N ASP A 55 17.52 -1.63 8.49
CA ASP A 55 17.60 -2.98 7.92
C ASP A 55 16.48 -3.31 6.92
N PHE A 56 15.34 -2.66 7.07
CA PHE A 56 14.22 -2.80 6.15
C PHE A 56 14.44 -2.06 4.81
N HIS A 57 15.40 -1.13 4.71
CA HIS A 57 15.68 -0.39 3.46
C HIS A 57 16.32 -1.33 2.43
N TRP A 58 15.65 -1.52 1.30
CA TRP A 58 15.94 -2.60 0.32
C TRP A 58 15.90 -4.01 0.91
N THR A 59 15.18 -4.22 2.03
CA THR A 59 14.89 -5.52 2.65
C THR A 59 16.13 -6.41 2.79
N ARG A 60 16.99 -6.13 3.79
CA ARG A 60 18.15 -7.00 4.09
C ARG A 60 17.72 -8.41 4.50
N GLU A 61 16.57 -8.51 5.18
CA GLU A 61 15.85 -9.75 5.45
C GLU A 61 14.52 -9.75 4.66
N PRO A 62 14.06 -10.92 4.18
CA PRO A 62 12.79 -11.01 3.47
C PRO A 62 11.64 -10.43 4.29
N GLU A 63 10.85 -9.55 3.66
CA GLU A 63 9.60 -8.99 4.21
C GLU A 63 9.75 -8.11 5.48
N ASP A 64 10.97 -7.71 5.87
CA ASP A 64 11.20 -6.89 7.08
C ASP A 64 10.57 -5.50 7.02
N ASP A 65 10.20 -5.02 5.84
CA ASP A 65 9.48 -3.77 5.59
C ASP A 65 7.94 -3.94 5.59
N LEU A 66 7.42 -5.16 5.60
CA LEU A 66 5.98 -5.47 5.53
C LEU A 66 5.30 -5.61 6.91
N TRP A 67 6.04 -5.35 8.00
CA TRP A 67 5.52 -5.31 9.37
C TRP A 67 6.35 -4.38 10.25
N ALA A 68 5.74 -3.94 11.36
CA ALA A 68 6.40 -3.07 12.34
C ALA A 68 6.75 -3.85 13.61
N ARG A 69 8.02 -3.75 14.03
CA ARG A 69 8.52 -4.31 15.29
C ARG A 69 7.85 -3.64 16.49
N PRO A 70 7.78 -4.31 17.66
CA PRO A 70 7.18 -3.72 18.86
C PRO A 70 7.79 -2.37 19.27
N GLU A 71 9.08 -2.18 19.00
CA GLU A 71 9.83 -0.97 19.34
C GLU A 71 9.68 0.15 18.30
N GLU A 72 9.24 -0.19 17.07
CA GLU A 72 9.02 0.79 16.01
C GLU A 72 7.73 1.56 16.28
N ALA A 73 7.87 2.85 16.62
CA ALA A 73 6.73 3.72 16.87
C ALA A 73 5.94 3.99 15.57
N ARG A 74 4.61 3.89 15.66
CA ARG A 74 3.71 4.20 14.54
C ARG A 74 3.92 5.61 13.98
N ASP A 75 4.09 6.60 14.84
CA ASP A 75 4.31 7.99 14.42
C ASP A 75 5.63 8.15 13.68
N ALA A 76 6.66 7.38 14.04
CA ALA A 76 7.92 7.37 13.31
C ALA A 76 7.75 6.80 11.90
N LEU A 77 7.01 5.71 11.74
CA LEU A 77 6.77 5.08 10.42
C LEU A 77 5.87 5.93 9.53
N THR A 78 4.78 6.48 10.07
CA THR A 78 3.92 7.41 9.31
C THR A 78 4.64 8.71 8.97
N GLY A 79 5.50 9.21 9.88
CA GLY A 79 6.38 10.33 9.65
C GLY A 79 7.41 10.06 8.56
N LEU A 80 8.04 8.88 8.56
CA LEU A 80 8.96 8.44 7.51
C LEU A 80 8.26 8.40 6.15
N TYR A 81 7.03 7.92 6.08
CA TYR A 81 6.29 7.90 4.82
C TYR A 81 5.99 9.31 4.29
N ARG A 82 5.64 10.27 5.17
CA ARG A 82 5.52 11.68 4.76
C ARG A 82 6.85 12.28 4.33
N ALA A 83 7.95 11.92 4.99
CA ALA A 83 9.28 12.35 4.60
C ALA A 83 9.67 11.77 3.22
N ALA A 84 9.26 10.54 2.92
CA ALA A 84 9.43 9.93 1.61
C ALA A 84 8.74 10.76 0.51
N TRP A 85 7.49 11.19 0.73
CA TRP A 85 6.78 12.07 -0.22
C TRP A 85 7.54 13.37 -0.47
N ALA A 86 7.96 14.05 0.61
CA ALA A 86 8.70 15.30 0.49
C ALA A 86 10.05 15.14 -0.20
N HIS A 87 10.74 14.02 0.05
CA HIS A 87 11.99 13.68 -0.61
C HIS A 87 11.79 13.41 -2.10
N THR A 88 10.80 12.60 -2.45
CA THR A 88 10.40 12.35 -3.84
C THR A 88 10.07 13.65 -4.56
N ASP A 89 9.27 14.53 -3.96
CA ASP A 89 8.91 15.84 -4.53
C ASP A 89 10.16 16.69 -4.80
N ALA A 90 11.10 16.73 -3.86
CA ALA A 90 12.36 17.46 -4.01
C ALA A 90 13.23 16.88 -5.14
N VAL A 91 13.36 15.54 -5.21
CA VAL A 91 14.07 14.87 -6.30
C VAL A 91 13.43 15.23 -7.63
N LEU A 92 12.11 15.06 -7.77
CA LEU A 92 11.39 15.32 -9.01
C LEU A 92 11.47 16.78 -9.45
N ALA A 93 11.49 17.74 -8.52
CA ALA A 93 11.62 19.16 -8.82
C ALA A 93 12.99 19.53 -9.44
N GLU A 94 14.05 18.78 -9.13
CA GLU A 94 15.39 18.96 -9.70
C GLU A 94 15.54 18.33 -11.10
N LEU A 95 14.66 17.41 -11.48
CA LEU A 95 14.78 16.69 -12.74
C LEU A 95 14.33 17.56 -13.92
N PRO A 96 15.11 17.63 -15.01
CA PRO A 96 14.71 18.40 -16.19
C PRO A 96 13.55 17.69 -16.89
N PHE A 97 12.31 18.10 -16.59
CA PHE A 97 11.13 17.58 -17.26
C PHE A 97 11.06 18.11 -18.70
N ARG A 98 11.53 17.34 -19.67
CA ARG A 98 11.41 17.74 -21.08
C ARG A 98 9.95 17.55 -21.52
N ARG A 99 9.21 18.66 -21.63
CA ARG A 99 7.87 18.67 -22.24
C ARG A 99 7.98 18.24 -23.71
N GLY A 100 7.47 17.06 -24.05
CA GLY A 100 7.20 16.65 -25.43
C GLY A 100 7.60 15.22 -25.77
N GLY A 101 6.61 14.33 -25.81
CA GLY A 101 6.70 12.97 -26.38
C GLY A 101 6.30 11.85 -25.40
N PRO A 102 5.65 10.77 -25.87
CA PRO A 102 5.36 9.60 -25.04
C PRO A 102 6.67 9.01 -24.53
N GLY A 103 6.87 9.08 -23.21
CA GLY A 103 8.11 8.69 -22.54
C GLY A 103 9.05 9.86 -22.27
N ALA A 104 8.59 10.89 -21.54
CA ALA A 104 9.47 11.91 -20.98
C ALA A 104 10.58 11.23 -20.15
N VAL A 105 11.78 11.14 -20.74
CA VAL A 105 12.97 10.57 -20.11
C VAL A 105 13.53 11.63 -19.17
N VAL A 106 13.73 11.25 -17.90
CA VAL A 106 14.56 12.01 -16.99
C VAL A 106 16.01 11.89 -17.48
N ALA A 107 16.52 12.91 -18.14
CA ALA A 107 17.92 12.97 -18.53
C ALA A 107 18.75 13.49 -17.36
N GLY A 108 19.77 12.73 -16.92
CA GLY A 108 20.93 13.32 -16.24
C GLY A 108 21.33 12.81 -14.85
N ALA A 109 21.33 11.50 -14.58
CA ALA A 109 22.19 10.96 -13.52
C ALA A 109 23.60 10.70 -14.10
N PRO A 110 24.68 11.34 -13.62
CA PRO A 110 26.02 11.07 -14.13
C PRO A 110 26.42 9.63 -13.78
N GLY A 111 26.69 8.81 -14.81
CA GLY A 111 27.25 7.47 -14.66
C GLY A 111 26.28 6.29 -14.71
N ARG A 112 25.03 6.47 -15.14
CA ARG A 112 24.13 5.33 -15.43
C ARG A 112 23.75 5.28 -16.90
N ASP A 113 24.02 4.12 -17.47
CA ASP A 113 23.57 3.64 -18.77
C ASP A 113 22.06 3.93 -18.93
N ASP A 114 21.64 4.27 -20.14
CA ASP A 114 20.26 4.59 -20.56
C ASP A 114 19.25 3.43 -20.39
N THR A 115 19.68 2.36 -19.74
CA THR A 115 18.98 1.13 -19.40
C THR A 115 18.48 1.07 -17.95
N ALA A 116 18.73 2.09 -17.12
CA ALA A 116 18.28 2.11 -15.73
C ALA A 116 16.73 2.01 -15.64
N PRO A 117 16.18 1.05 -14.86
CA PRO A 117 14.76 0.80 -14.78
C PRO A 117 14.01 2.06 -14.32
N ARG A 118 12.99 2.46 -15.07
CA ARG A 118 12.16 3.63 -14.79
C ARG A 118 11.35 3.38 -13.50
N PRO A 119 11.55 4.16 -12.44
CA PRO A 119 10.81 3.99 -11.18
C PRO A 119 9.30 4.19 -11.36
N GLY A 120 8.90 5.11 -12.24
CA GLY A 120 7.51 5.56 -12.38
C GLY A 120 6.48 4.42 -12.49
N PRO A 121 6.48 3.61 -13.57
CA PRO A 121 5.42 2.61 -13.77
C PRO A 121 5.39 1.52 -12.69
N SER A 122 6.56 1.05 -12.23
CA SER A 122 6.64 -0.01 -11.22
C SER A 122 6.22 0.48 -9.83
N PHE A 123 6.66 1.68 -9.42
CA PHE A 123 6.29 2.27 -8.13
C PHE A 123 4.80 2.62 -8.03
N PHE A 124 4.23 3.25 -9.06
CA PHE A 124 2.79 3.58 -9.04
C PHE A 124 1.93 2.31 -9.02
N GLY A 125 2.34 1.27 -9.75
CA GLY A 125 1.68 -0.03 -9.71
C GLY A 125 1.72 -0.66 -8.32
N ASP A 126 2.86 -0.58 -7.65
CA ASP A 126 3.05 -1.10 -6.30
C ASP A 126 2.23 -0.35 -5.25
N THR A 127 2.32 0.99 -5.26
CA THR A 127 1.53 1.86 -4.37
C THR A 127 0.02 1.63 -4.56
N HIS A 128 -0.45 1.52 -5.80
CA HIS A 128 -1.86 1.28 -6.07
C HIS A 128 -2.30 -0.11 -5.57
N ARG A 129 -1.49 -1.15 -5.81
CA ARG A 129 -1.77 -2.50 -5.32
C ARG A 129 -1.88 -2.54 -3.79
N HIS A 130 -0.95 -1.91 -3.08
CA HIS A 130 -0.98 -1.85 -1.62
C HIS A 130 -2.09 -0.93 -1.08
N ALA A 131 -2.51 0.09 -1.83
CA ALA A 131 -3.71 0.85 -1.50
C ALA A 131 -4.97 -0.01 -1.54
N CYS A 132 -5.13 -0.87 -2.55
CA CYS A 132 -6.24 -1.82 -2.60
C CYS A 132 -6.19 -2.84 -1.44
N HIS A 133 -5.00 -3.31 -1.05
CA HIS A 133 -4.88 -4.16 0.15
C HIS A 133 -5.30 -3.40 1.43
N ALA A 134 -4.92 -2.13 1.54
CA ALA A 134 -5.30 -1.28 2.68
C ALA A 134 -6.81 -1.00 2.72
N ASP A 135 -7.49 -0.92 1.56
CA ASP A 135 -8.94 -0.79 1.49
C ASP A 135 -9.65 -1.98 2.15
N ILE A 136 -9.34 -3.20 1.69
CA ILE A 136 -9.98 -4.42 2.18
C ILE A 136 -9.64 -4.67 3.65
N THR A 137 -8.37 -4.51 4.04
CA THR A 137 -7.98 -4.71 5.44
C THR A 137 -8.60 -3.69 6.38
N ARG A 138 -8.81 -2.44 5.94
CA ARG A 138 -9.53 -1.45 6.74
C ARG A 138 -11.02 -1.80 6.86
N GLU A 139 -11.65 -2.23 5.78
CA GLU A 139 -13.05 -2.65 5.79
C GLU A 139 -13.28 -3.83 6.76
N LEU A 140 -12.36 -4.79 6.81
CA LEU A 140 -12.42 -5.93 7.74
C LEU A 140 -12.31 -5.52 9.22
N LEU A 141 -11.66 -4.40 9.53
CA LEU A 141 -11.46 -3.93 10.91
C LEU A 141 -12.68 -3.20 11.46
N ASP A 142 -13.20 -2.24 10.71
CA ASP A 142 -14.24 -1.33 11.20
C ASP A 142 -15.27 -0.92 10.14
N GLY A 143 -15.30 -1.60 8.99
CA GLY A 143 -16.24 -1.36 7.89
C GLY A 143 -15.94 -0.10 7.06
N ARG A 144 -14.87 0.66 7.36
CA ARG A 144 -14.53 1.84 6.56
C ARG A 144 -13.85 1.44 5.25
N ALA A 145 -14.39 1.89 4.12
CA ALA A 145 -13.87 1.63 2.79
C ALA A 145 -13.71 2.91 1.96
N GLY A 146 -13.14 2.79 0.76
CA GLY A 146 -13.14 3.85 -0.26
C GLY A 146 -11.80 4.53 -0.55
N ALA A 147 -11.78 5.42 -1.55
CA ALA A 147 -10.56 6.03 -2.08
C ALA A 147 -9.91 7.06 -1.14
N GLY A 148 -10.72 7.90 -0.48
CA GLY A 148 -10.29 9.00 0.38
C GLY A 148 -11.14 9.15 1.64
N ARG A 149 -10.70 10.05 2.53
CA ARG A 149 -11.42 10.35 3.79
C ARG A 149 -12.76 11.02 3.55
N GLU A 150 -12.81 11.89 2.54
CA GLU A 150 -13.97 12.73 2.22
C GLU A 150 -14.73 12.22 1.00
N ASP A 151 -14.05 11.46 0.12
CA ASP A 151 -14.64 10.84 -1.05
C ASP A 151 -14.27 9.36 -1.06
N ALA A 152 -15.24 8.52 -0.66
CA ALA A 152 -15.07 7.09 -0.69
C ALA A 152 -15.09 6.53 -2.13
N ASN A 153 -15.59 7.28 -3.11
CA ASN A 153 -15.94 6.77 -4.44
C ASN A 153 -16.84 5.51 -4.36
N LEU A 154 -17.79 5.53 -3.42
CA LEU A 154 -18.78 4.49 -3.18
C LEU A 154 -20.17 5.15 -3.11
N PRO A 155 -21.25 4.42 -3.40
CA PRO A 155 -22.60 4.91 -3.17
C PRO A 155 -22.80 5.36 -1.71
N GLU A 156 -23.52 6.47 -1.51
CA GLU A 156 -23.92 6.99 -0.19
C GLU A 156 -25.07 6.15 0.40
N TRP A 157 -24.83 4.85 0.57
CA TRP A 157 -25.79 3.89 1.11
C TRP A 157 -25.66 3.73 2.61
N ASP A 158 -26.79 3.56 3.29
CA ASP A 158 -26.83 3.19 4.70
C ASP A 158 -26.52 1.69 4.92
N GLY A 159 -26.42 1.28 6.19
CA GLY A 159 -26.09 -0.11 6.54
C GLY A 159 -27.14 -1.14 6.09
N GLY A 160 -28.40 -0.74 5.96
CA GLY A 160 -29.47 -1.60 5.44
C GLY A 160 -29.37 -1.78 3.94
N GLU A 161 -29.09 -0.70 3.20
CA GLU A 161 -28.85 -0.73 1.76
C GLU A 161 -27.62 -1.58 1.40
N TRP A 162 -26.51 -1.42 2.14
CA TRP A 162 -25.33 -2.27 1.96
C TRP A 162 -25.62 -3.76 2.24
N SER A 163 -26.39 -4.04 3.29
CA SER A 163 -26.79 -5.41 3.63
C SER A 163 -27.65 -6.04 2.53
N ALA A 164 -28.65 -5.30 2.03
CA ALA A 164 -29.50 -5.74 0.91
C ALA A 164 -28.69 -5.95 -0.38
N TYR A 165 -27.71 -5.08 -0.66
CA TYR A 165 -26.81 -5.24 -1.80
C TYR A 165 -25.93 -6.49 -1.65
N ARG A 166 -25.36 -6.73 -0.47
CA ARG A 166 -24.56 -7.92 -0.17
C ARG A 166 -25.36 -9.21 -0.32
N GLU A 167 -26.62 -9.24 0.13
CA GLU A 167 -27.53 -10.38 -0.09
C GLU A 167 -27.87 -10.60 -1.57
N LYS A 168 -28.05 -9.51 -2.34
CA LYS A 168 -28.25 -9.61 -3.79
C LYS A 168 -27.04 -10.24 -4.47
N VAL A 169 -25.82 -9.82 -4.11
CA VAL A 169 -24.57 -10.37 -4.67
C VAL A 169 -24.41 -11.84 -4.30
N GLU A 170 -24.64 -12.20 -3.03
CA GLU A 170 -24.58 -13.58 -2.53
C GLU A 170 -25.56 -14.50 -3.28
N ARG A 171 -26.82 -14.08 -3.42
CA ARG A 171 -27.83 -14.86 -4.15
C ARG A 171 -27.41 -15.09 -5.61
N ALA A 172 -26.93 -14.04 -6.28
CA ALA A 172 -26.47 -14.16 -7.67
C ALA A 172 -25.28 -15.13 -7.81
N ALA A 173 -24.34 -15.14 -6.84
CA ALA A 173 -23.24 -16.08 -6.83
C ALA A 173 -23.71 -17.54 -6.65
N ARG A 174 -24.68 -17.78 -5.75
CA ARG A 174 -25.27 -19.11 -5.53
C ARG A 174 -26.04 -19.61 -6.75
N GLU A 175 -26.78 -18.74 -7.41
CA GLU A 175 -27.52 -19.08 -8.64
C GLU A 175 -26.55 -19.44 -9.79
N ALA A 176 -25.37 -18.82 -9.83
CA ALA A 176 -24.35 -19.07 -10.85
C ALA A 176 -23.59 -20.40 -10.66
N ASP A 177 -23.34 -20.82 -9.41
CA ASP A 177 -22.67 -22.09 -9.07
C ASP A 177 -23.24 -22.69 -7.76
N PRO A 178 -24.39 -23.39 -7.82
CA PRO A 178 -25.02 -23.96 -6.63
C PRO A 178 -24.13 -24.95 -5.89
N ASP A 179 -23.44 -25.84 -6.62
CA ASP A 179 -22.57 -26.86 -6.04
C ASP A 179 -21.32 -26.23 -5.39
N GLY A 180 -20.79 -25.17 -6.00
CA GLY A 180 -19.69 -24.38 -5.44
C GLY A 180 -20.07 -23.68 -4.14
N ALA A 181 -21.31 -23.17 -4.06
CA ALA A 181 -21.83 -22.55 -2.87
C ALA A 181 -22.00 -23.54 -1.69
N GLU A 182 -22.40 -24.79 -1.97
CA GLU A 182 -22.47 -25.85 -0.95
C GLU A 182 -21.08 -26.16 -0.39
N ARG A 183 -20.10 -26.41 -1.28
CA ARG A 183 -18.70 -26.65 -0.87
C ARG A 183 -18.08 -25.48 -0.11
N ALA A 184 -18.47 -24.24 -0.43
CA ALA A 184 -17.99 -23.05 0.28
C ALA A 184 -18.51 -23.00 1.72
N GLY A 185 -19.80 -23.29 1.93
CA GLY A 185 -20.39 -23.35 3.26
C GLY A 185 -19.73 -24.40 4.16
N GLU A 186 -19.39 -25.57 3.60
CA GLU A 186 -18.67 -26.62 4.33
C GLU A 186 -17.27 -26.16 4.81
N ARG A 187 -16.55 -25.38 3.98
CA ARG A 187 -15.23 -24.83 4.36
C ARG A 187 -15.32 -23.79 5.47
N GLU A 188 -16.34 -22.94 5.44
CA GLU A 188 -16.55 -21.92 6.49
C GLU A 188 -16.83 -22.56 7.85
N VAL A 189 -17.60 -23.65 7.89
CA VAL A 189 -17.88 -24.40 9.13
C VAL A 189 -16.65 -25.16 9.62
N ALA A 190 -15.80 -25.67 8.72
CA ALA A 190 -14.60 -26.43 9.08
C ALA A 190 -13.42 -25.54 9.55
N GLY A 191 -13.43 -24.24 9.21
CA GLY A 191 -12.38 -23.27 9.53
C GLY A 191 -12.66 -22.37 10.73
N ALA A 192 -13.85 -22.45 11.34
CA ALA A 192 -14.27 -21.74 12.54
C ALA A 192 -14.11 -22.61 13.81
#